data_AF-A0A1I8IVT2-F1
#
_entry.id   AF-A0A1I8IVT2-F1
#
_cell.length_a   1.000
_cell.length_b   1.000
_cell.length_c   1.000
_cell.angle_alpha   90.00
_cell.angle_beta   90.00
_cell.angle_gamma   90.00
#
_symmetry.space_group_name_H-M   'P 1'
#
loop_
_entity.id
_entity.type
_entity.pdbx_description
1 polymer ?
#
loop_
_entity_poly.entity_id
_entity_poly.type
_entity_poly.pdbx_seq_one_letter_code
_entity_poly.pdbx_strand_id
1 'polypeptide(L)'
;MSSAAGEDSATVWQQVYQGTGHCARVGRLAELTAYEFRIRALNPAGPGPYGPTAQPARFTTGRSPPPPPQPPRVFDVTTTACRVEWSAPNNWSSTNWTANGESPLQF
;
A
#
# COMPACT_ATOMS: atom_id res chain seq x y z
N MET A 1 -13.31 -34.83 18.77
CA MET A 1 -13.15 -34.44 17.35
C MET A 1 -12.85 -32.94 17.35
N SER A 2 -11.61 -32.58 16.96
CA SER A 2 -11.10 -31.21 16.70
C SER A 2 -12.04 -30.42 15.77
N SER A 3 -12.07 -29.09 15.71
CA SER A 3 -11.39 -27.97 16.36
C SER A 3 -12.23 -26.72 16.05
N ALA A 4 -12.22 -25.72 16.94
CA ALA A 4 -12.87 -24.43 16.76
C ALA A 4 -12.40 -23.72 15.47
N ALA A 5 -13.35 -23.26 14.65
CA ALA A 5 -13.12 -22.29 13.58
C ALA A 5 -13.36 -20.89 14.15
N GLY A 6 -12.40 -20.00 13.92
CA GLY A 6 -12.23 -18.71 14.57
C GLY A 6 -13.38 -17.72 14.39
N GLU A 7 -13.39 -16.74 15.29
CA GLU A 7 -14.28 -15.58 15.32
C GLU A 7 -14.49 -14.98 13.92
N ASP A 8 -15.74 -15.06 13.46
CA ASP A 8 -16.27 -14.38 12.29
C ASP A 8 -16.24 -12.86 12.56
N SER A 9 -15.12 -12.22 12.25
CA SER A 9 -15.06 -10.76 12.13
C SER A 9 -15.94 -10.38 10.95
N ALA A 10 -17.24 -10.21 11.22
CA ALA A 10 -18.24 -9.92 10.20
C ALA A 10 -17.74 -8.82 9.26
N THR A 11 -17.59 -9.15 7.98
CA THR A 11 -17.08 -8.22 6.96
C THR A 11 -17.93 -6.95 6.92
N VAL A 12 -17.41 -5.85 7.45
CA VAL A 12 -18.08 -4.54 7.40
C VAL A 12 -17.83 -3.91 6.04
N TRP A 13 -18.88 -3.78 5.24
CA TRP A 13 -18.80 -3.15 3.94
C TRP A 13 -18.91 -1.62 4.04
N GLN A 14 -17.93 -0.92 3.48
CA GLN A 14 -17.91 0.54 3.43
C GLN A 14 -18.18 1.06 2.01
N GLN A 15 -19.07 2.06 1.87
CA GLN A 15 -19.27 2.75 0.61
C GLN A 15 -18.12 3.75 0.37
N VAL A 16 -17.36 3.55 -0.70
CA VAL A 16 -16.20 4.40 -1.06
C VAL A 16 -16.43 5.25 -2.32
N TYR A 17 -17.51 4.99 -3.08
CA TYR A 17 -17.86 5.73 -4.28
C TYR A 17 -19.39 5.70 -4.51
N GLN A 18 -19.93 6.82 -4.99
CA GLN A 18 -21.31 6.93 -5.49
C GLN A 18 -21.33 7.97 -6.61
N GLY A 19 -21.81 7.58 -7.78
CA GLY A 19 -21.84 8.45 -8.96
C GLY A 19 -22.18 7.68 -10.23
N THR A 20 -22.20 8.40 -11.35
CA THR A 20 -22.52 7.86 -12.69
C THR A 20 -21.28 7.40 -13.47
N GLY A 21 -20.08 7.55 -12.90
CA GLY A 21 -18.83 7.16 -13.56
C GLY A 21 -18.69 5.64 -13.68
N HIS A 22 -18.07 5.21 -14.78
CA HIS A 22 -17.72 3.80 -15.01
C HIS A 22 -16.36 3.40 -14.39
N CYS A 23 -15.67 4.34 -13.75
CA CYS A 23 -14.41 4.11 -13.03
C CYS A 23 -14.34 4.98 -11.77
N ALA A 24 -13.67 4.47 -10.74
CA ALA A 24 -13.42 5.19 -9.50
C ALA A 24 -12.07 4.80 -8.92
N ARG A 25 -11.32 5.78 -8.39
CA ARG A 25 -10.06 5.55 -7.69
C ARG A 25 -10.32 5.50 -6.18
N VAL A 26 -10.04 4.36 -5.57
CA VAL A 26 -10.11 4.19 -4.11
C VAL A 26 -8.70 4.39 -3.53
N GLY A 27 -8.58 5.27 -2.54
CA GLY A 27 -7.32 5.58 -1.86
C GLY A 27 -7.40 5.29 -0.36
N ARG A 28 -6.30 5.58 0.36
CA ARG A 28 -6.19 5.39 1.82
C ARG A 28 -6.43 3.94 2.28
N LEU A 29 -6.05 2.99 1.45
CA LEU A 29 -6.02 1.57 1.79
C LEU A 29 -4.76 1.28 2.62
N ALA A 30 -4.85 0.41 3.61
CA ALA A 30 -3.71 -0.03 4.40
C ALA A 30 -2.76 -0.87 3.52
N GLU A 31 -1.47 -0.81 3.80
CA GLU A 31 -0.45 -1.61 3.09
C GLU A 31 -0.60 -3.09 3.40
N LEU A 32 -0.18 -3.96 2.46
CA LEU A 32 -0.16 -5.42 2.62
C LEU A 32 -1.51 -6.01 3.07
N THR A 33 -2.61 -5.35 2.73
CA THR A 33 -3.95 -5.67 3.20
C THR A 33 -4.81 -6.10 2.03
N ALA A 34 -5.52 -7.21 2.20
CA ALA A 34 -6.48 -7.72 1.22
C ALA A 34 -7.81 -6.98 1.37
N TYR A 35 -8.33 -6.47 0.25
CA TYR A 35 -9.61 -5.79 0.14
C TYR A 35 -10.51 -6.49 -0.87
N GLU A 36 -11.80 -6.36 -0.62
CA GLU A 36 -12.86 -6.84 -1.51
C GLU A 36 -13.73 -5.66 -1.96
N PHE A 37 -14.02 -5.61 -3.27
CA PHE A 37 -14.82 -4.56 -3.88
C PHE A 37 -16.06 -5.15 -4.54
N ARG A 38 -17.20 -4.49 -4.31
CA ARG A 38 -18.48 -4.81 -4.94
C ARG A 38 -19.19 -3.54 -5.39
N ILE A 39 -19.97 -3.65 -6.46
CA ILE A 39 -20.76 -2.55 -7.03
C ILE A 39 -22.24 -2.91 -7.05
N ARG A 40 -23.12 -1.91 -6.98
CA ARG A 40 -24.55 -2.05 -7.20
C ARG A 40 -25.06 -0.86 -7.99
N ALA A 41 -26.05 -1.08 -8.85
CA ALA A 41 -26.73 0.02 -9.52
C ALA A 41 -27.66 0.73 -8.52
N LEU A 42 -27.78 2.05 -8.65
CA LEU A 42 -28.74 2.85 -7.90
C LEU A 42 -29.70 3.50 -8.90
N ASN A 43 -30.97 3.13 -8.83
CA ASN A 43 -32.04 3.71 -9.64
C ASN A 43 -32.93 4.59 -8.75
N PRO A 44 -33.83 5.42 -9.31
CA PRO A 44 -34.77 6.20 -8.51
C PRO A 44 -35.66 5.37 -7.57
N ALA A 45 -35.93 4.10 -7.93
CA ALA A 45 -36.65 3.15 -7.09
C ALA A 45 -35.82 2.60 -5.91
N GLY A 46 -34.53 2.91 -5.84
CA GLY A 46 -33.60 2.44 -4.81
C GLY A 46 -32.41 1.63 -5.35
N PRO A 47 -31.57 1.10 -4.44
CA PRO A 47 -30.43 0.27 -4.81
C PRO A 47 -30.90 -1.06 -5.38
N GLY A 48 -30.41 -1.39 -6.57
CA GLY A 48 -30.56 -2.71 -7.15
C GLY A 48 -29.68 -3.76 -6.43
N PRO A 49 -29.75 -5.02 -6.88
CA PRO A 49 -28.83 -6.05 -6.40
C PRO A 49 -27.37 -5.64 -6.69
N TYR A 50 -26.44 -6.19 -5.91
CA TYR A 50 -25.03 -6.12 -6.27
C TYR A 50 -24.83 -6.76 -7.65
N GLY A 51 -24.01 -6.13 -8.50
CA GLY A 51 -23.87 -6.43 -9.92
C GLY A 51 -23.42 -7.88 -10.24
N PRO A 52 -23.41 -8.27 -11.53
CA PRO A 52 -23.34 -9.68 -11.97
C PRO A 52 -22.13 -10.49 -11.48
N THR A 53 -21.05 -9.83 -11.06
CA THR A 53 -20.02 -10.42 -10.21
C THR A 53 -20.52 -10.50 -8.77
N ALA A 54 -21.38 -11.47 -8.48
CA ALA A 54 -21.74 -11.80 -7.09
C ALA A 54 -20.48 -12.13 -6.23
N GLN A 55 -19.36 -12.46 -6.89
CA GLN A 55 -18.04 -12.52 -6.28
C GLN A 55 -17.39 -11.13 -6.23
N PRO A 56 -17.01 -10.64 -5.05
CA PRO A 56 -16.28 -9.40 -4.93
C PRO A 56 -14.92 -9.48 -5.63
N ALA A 57 -14.53 -8.38 -6.27
CA ALA A 57 -13.18 -8.26 -6.81
C ALA A 57 -12.19 -8.15 -5.64
N ARG A 58 -11.29 -9.12 -5.50
CA ARG A 58 -10.29 -9.16 -4.44
C ARG A 58 -8.97 -8.58 -4.92
N PHE A 59 -8.37 -7.73 -4.10
CA PHE A 59 -7.09 -7.08 -4.38
C PHE A 59 -6.27 -6.94 -3.09
N THR A 60 -4.97 -7.18 -3.16
CA THR A 60 -4.05 -6.95 -2.04
C THR A 60 -3.16 -5.76 -2.34
N THR A 61 -3.11 -4.79 -1.44
CA THR A 61 -2.25 -3.61 -1.57
C THR A 61 -0.77 -3.97 -1.46
N GLY A 62 0.07 -3.28 -2.24
CA GLY A 62 1.53 -3.35 -2.09
C GLY A 62 2.03 -2.53 -0.90
N ARG A 63 3.35 -2.57 -0.68
CA ARG A 63 4.03 -1.59 0.18
C ARG A 63 4.08 -0.24 -0.53
N SER A 64 3.93 0.85 0.21
CA SER A 64 4.23 2.16 -0.35
C SER A 64 5.73 2.22 -0.69
N PRO A 65 6.10 2.95 -1.75
CA PRO A 65 7.50 3.30 -1.96
C PRO A 65 8.05 3.97 -0.70
N PRO A 66 9.33 3.74 -0.36
CA PRO A 66 9.96 4.48 0.73
C PRO A 66 9.87 5.99 0.43
N PRO A 67 9.82 6.84 1.47
CA PRO A 67 9.87 8.28 1.28
C PRO A 67 11.16 8.66 0.51
N PRO A 68 11.13 9.76 -0.26
CA PRO A 68 12.33 10.25 -0.91
C PRO A 68 13.43 10.49 0.14
N PRO A 69 14.71 10.27 -0.20
CA PRO A 69 15.80 10.57 0.71
C PRO A 69 15.78 12.05 1.07
N GLN A 70 16.22 12.38 2.28
CA GLN A 70 16.38 13.79 2.65
C GLN A 70 17.45 14.44 1.77
N PRO A 71 17.30 15.72 1.41
CA PRO A 71 18.35 16.44 0.68
C PRO A 71 19.69 16.32 1.40
N PRO A 72 20.80 16.11 0.68
CA PRO A 72 22.08 15.99 1.32
C PRO A 72 22.53 17.34 1.85
N ARG A 73 23.35 17.30 2.90
CA ARG A 73 24.07 18.47 3.38
C ARG A 73 25.37 18.60 2.60
N VAL A 74 25.65 19.82 2.13
CA VAL A 74 26.88 20.13 1.41
C VAL A 74 27.81 20.90 2.35
N PHE A 75 29.06 20.45 2.42
CA PHE A 75 30.13 21.00 3.24
C PHE A 75 31.40 21.18 2.40
N ASP A 76 32.38 21.91 2.95
CA ASP A 76 33.73 22.04 2.39
C ASP A 76 33.76 22.34 0.89
N VAL A 77 33.03 23.39 0.47
CA VAL A 77 32.97 23.80 -0.94
C VAL A 77 34.24 24.55 -1.32
N THR A 78 34.95 24.00 -2.29
CA THR A 78 36.10 24.62 -2.97
C THR A 78 35.77 24.86 -4.43
N THR A 79 36.68 25.47 -5.19
CA THR A 79 36.49 25.71 -6.64
C THR A 79 36.42 24.42 -7.46
N THR A 80 36.94 23.29 -6.96
CA THR A 80 37.01 22.01 -7.70
C THR A 80 36.33 20.83 -7.02
N ALA A 81 35.89 20.98 -5.77
CA ALA A 81 35.29 19.90 -5.00
C ALA A 81 34.31 20.41 -3.94
N CYS A 82 33.36 19.55 -3.54
CA CYS A 82 32.55 19.72 -2.35
C CYS A 82 32.33 18.38 -1.67
N ARG A 83 32.09 18.40 -0.36
CA ARG A 83 31.71 17.22 0.42
C ARG A 83 30.19 17.18 0.55
N VAL A 84 29.61 16.01 0.33
CA VAL A 84 28.16 15.81 0.36
C VAL A 84 27.84 14.68 1.33
N GLU A 85 26.96 14.93 2.30
CA GLU A 85 26.55 13.93 3.31
C GLU A 85 25.03 13.75 3.30
N TRP A 86 24.58 12.50 3.23
CA TRP A 86 23.18 12.12 3.35
C TRP A 86 22.88 11.68 4.77
N SER A 87 21.82 12.21 5.39
CA SER A 87 21.31 11.67 6.66
C SER A 87 20.53 10.39 6.41
N ALA A 88 20.70 9.38 7.26
CA ALA A 88 19.92 8.15 7.17
C ALA A 88 18.42 8.47 7.25
N PRO A 89 17.55 7.85 6.43
CA PRO A 89 16.11 8.05 6.55
C PRO A 89 15.64 7.61 7.93
N ASN A 90 14.81 8.41 8.60
CA ASN A 90 14.24 8.09 9.92
C ASN A 90 13.44 6.76 9.96
N ASN A 91 13.09 6.18 8.81
CA ASN A 91 12.34 4.93 8.69
C ASN A 91 13.13 3.79 8.02
N TRP A 92 14.43 3.95 7.75
CA TRP A 92 15.27 2.81 7.42
C TRP A 92 15.56 2.09 8.74
N SER A 93 14.73 1.11 9.11
CA SER A 93 15.11 0.16 10.13
C SER A 93 16.47 -0.41 9.72
N SER A 94 17.52 0.01 10.43
CA SER A 94 18.86 -0.52 10.29
C SER A 94 18.83 -1.97 10.76
N THR A 95 18.34 -2.88 9.92
CA THR A 95 18.76 -4.26 10.02
C THR A 95 20.23 -4.22 9.67
N ASN A 96 21.08 -4.37 10.70
CA ASN A 96 22.52 -4.48 10.61
C ASN A 96 22.89 -5.39 9.43
N TRP A 97 23.28 -4.80 8.30
CA TRP A 97 24.11 -5.50 7.33
C TRP A 97 25.51 -5.50 7.92
N THR A 98 25.76 -6.41 8.87
CA THR A 98 27.13 -6.80 9.17
C THR A 98 27.69 -7.33 7.86
N ALA A 99 28.63 -6.59 7.28
CA ALA A 99 29.43 -6.98 6.14
C ALA A 99 30.16 -8.28 6.46
N ASN A 100 29.51 -9.41 6.21
CA ASN A 100 30.14 -10.72 6.07
C ASN A 100 29.86 -11.21 4.65
N GLY A 101 30.56 -10.59 3.70
CA GLY A 101 31.22 -11.29 2.59
C GLY A 101 30.42 -11.89 1.43
N GLU A 102 29.10 -11.98 1.45
CA GLU A 102 28.38 -12.65 0.35
C GLU A 102 27.41 -11.72 -0.37
N SER A 103 27.79 -11.35 -1.60
CA SER A 103 26.95 -10.65 -2.57
C SER A 103 25.79 -11.54 -3.03
N PRO A 104 24.53 -11.06 -3.03
CA PRO A 104 23.51 -11.63 -3.90
C PRO A 104 23.57 -10.90 -5.25
N LEU A 105 24.02 -11.61 -6.29
CA LEU A 105 23.64 -11.32 -7.67
C LEU A 105 22.11 -11.21 -7.74
N GLN A 106 21.58 -10.18 -8.41
CA GLN A 106 20.43 -10.28 -9.33
C GLN A 106 20.28 -8.96 -10.12
N PHE A 107 20.66 -8.98 -11.40
CA PHE A 107 19.76 -8.58 -12.49
C PHE A 107 19.52 -9.84 -13.33
#